data_AF-A0AAN6WLM2-F1
#
_entry.id   AF-A0AAN6WLM2-F1
#
_cell.length_a   1.000
_cell.length_b   1.000
_cell.length_c   1.000
_cell.angle_alpha   90.00
_cell.angle_beta   90.00
_cell.angle_gamma   90.00
#
_symmetry.space_group_name_H-M   'P 1'
#
loop_
_entity.id
_entity.type
_entity.pdbx_description
1 polymer ?
#
loop_
_entity_poly.entity_id
_entity_poly.type
_entity_poly.pdbx_seq_one_letter_code
_entity_poly.pdbx_strand_id
1 'polypeptide(L)'
;MVASRRRTATRLGFKSVADFEKWEEEIVIDHFACFICDYLAKGYTIVPPKAGFVEFVDLDNAIEERIEMLEANEFQAALDPDKTEWTAKDHYKQFVVSVVADDVWLARNGIETAQICFREWTAKQTVIRMFKLLEFLIHEWKSGPGVNEDEEAIALKMASRS
;
A
#
# COMPACT_ATOMS: atom_id res chain seq x y z
N MET A 1 18.49 -2.63 -3.21
CA MET A 1 17.05 -2.94 -3.30
C MET A 1 16.60 -4.09 -2.38
N VAL A 2 17.22 -5.28 -2.46
CA VAL A 2 16.86 -6.48 -1.67
C VAL A 2 16.78 -6.24 -0.15
N ALA A 3 17.71 -5.47 0.41
CA ALA A 3 17.70 -5.14 1.85
C ALA A 3 16.51 -4.23 2.25
N SER A 4 16.01 -3.39 1.34
CA SER A 4 14.85 -2.52 1.59
C SER A 4 13.57 -3.35 1.61
N ARG A 5 13.35 -4.18 0.58
CA ARG A 5 12.22 -5.11 0.50
C ARG A 5 12.17 -6.07 1.68
N ARG A 6 13.31 -6.66 2.07
CA ARG A 6 13.39 -7.51 3.26
C ARG A 6 12.91 -6.79 4.53
N ARG A 7 13.37 -5.56 4.75
CA ARG A 7 12.93 -4.75 5.91
C ARG A 7 11.44 -4.42 5.83
N THR A 8 10.93 -4.06 4.65
CA THR A 8 9.50 -3.76 4.44
C THR A 8 8.65 -5.00 4.70
N ALA A 9 8.98 -6.14 4.09
CA ALA A 9 8.30 -7.42 4.31
C ALA A 9 8.22 -7.78 5.80
N THR A 10 9.34 -7.73 6.52
CA THR A 10 9.36 -7.96 7.98
C THR A 10 8.52 -6.95 8.75
N ARG A 11 8.61 -5.66 8.40
CA ARG A 11 7.81 -4.59 9.03
C ARG A 11 6.32 -4.66 8.69
N LEU A 12 5.95 -5.38 7.64
CA LEU A 12 4.58 -5.66 7.25
C LEU A 12 4.17 -7.09 7.64
N GLY A 13 4.94 -7.79 8.47
CA GLY A 13 4.56 -9.10 9.00
C GLY A 13 4.46 -10.22 7.96
N PHE A 14 5.09 -10.08 6.78
CA PHE A 14 5.21 -11.17 5.83
C PHE A 14 6.26 -12.19 6.30
N LYS A 15 6.02 -13.47 6.02
CA LYS A 15 6.92 -14.57 6.39
C LYS A 15 8.18 -14.60 5.53
N SER A 16 8.07 -14.18 4.27
CA SER A 16 9.19 -14.07 3.34
C SER A 16 9.05 -12.85 2.42
N VAL A 17 10.13 -12.51 1.71
CA VAL A 17 10.07 -11.48 0.65
C VAL A 17 9.22 -11.96 -0.53
N ALA A 18 9.26 -13.26 -0.85
CA ALA A 18 8.45 -13.82 -1.92
C ALA A 18 6.94 -13.72 -1.64
N ASP A 19 6.51 -13.97 -0.40
CA ASP A 19 5.10 -13.79 -0.02
C ASP A 19 4.67 -12.32 -0.12
N PHE A 20 5.60 -11.40 0.16
CA PHE A 20 5.36 -9.96 0.04
C PHE A 20 5.23 -9.53 -1.41
N GLU A 21 6.17 -9.92 -2.26
CA GLU A 21 6.15 -9.58 -3.69
C GLU A 21 4.92 -10.15 -4.39
N LYS A 22 4.55 -11.41 -4.09
CA LYS A 22 3.32 -12.02 -4.61
C LYS A 22 2.07 -11.23 -4.22
N TRP A 23 1.96 -10.84 -2.95
CA TRP A 23 0.83 -10.03 -2.50
C TRP A 23 0.83 -8.62 -3.12
N GLU A 24 2.00 -8.00 -3.28
CA GLU A 24 2.11 -6.73 -3.98
C GLU A 24 1.51 -6.85 -5.40
N GLU A 25 1.93 -7.88 -6.15
CA GLU A 25 1.48 -8.15 -7.51
C GLU A 25 -0.02 -8.47 -7.62
N GLU A 26 -0.61 -9.17 -6.64
CA GLU A 26 -1.99 -9.64 -6.71
C GLU A 26 -3.04 -8.54 -6.49
N ILE A 27 -2.76 -7.53 -5.64
CA ILE A 27 -3.78 -6.54 -5.26
C ILE A 27 -3.22 -5.12 -5.09
N VAL A 28 -1.99 -4.98 -4.60
CA VAL A 28 -1.47 -3.66 -4.21
C VAL A 28 -1.07 -2.83 -5.41
N ILE A 29 -0.45 -3.44 -6.42
CA ILE A 29 0.09 -2.71 -7.57
C ILE A 29 -1.02 -1.98 -8.33
N ASP A 30 -2.21 -2.58 -8.46
CA ASP A 30 -3.36 -1.94 -9.12
C ASP A 30 -3.83 -0.71 -8.37
N HIS A 31 -4.03 -0.81 -7.05
CA HIS A 31 -4.39 0.33 -6.21
C HIS A 31 -3.30 1.41 -6.17
N PHE A 32 -2.03 0.99 -6.19
CA PHE A 32 -0.90 1.90 -6.25
C PHE A 32 -0.87 2.65 -7.58
N ALA A 33 -1.14 1.98 -8.72
CA ALA A 33 -1.23 2.63 -10.02
C ALA A 33 -2.34 3.70 -10.05
N CYS A 34 -3.52 3.40 -9.50
CA CYS A 34 -4.59 4.39 -9.33
C CYS A 34 -4.13 5.58 -8.47
N PHE A 35 -3.47 5.31 -7.34
CA PHE A 35 -2.92 6.37 -6.50
C PHE A 35 -1.93 7.27 -7.27
N ILE A 36 -1.01 6.70 -8.05
CA ILE A 36 -0.05 7.49 -8.86
C ILE A 36 -0.78 8.38 -9.87
N CYS A 37 -1.74 7.82 -10.60
CA CYS A 37 -2.52 8.54 -11.61
C CYS A 37 -3.35 9.68 -10.99
N ASP A 38 -3.94 9.46 -9.83
CA ASP A 38 -4.83 10.45 -9.20
C ASP A 38 -4.09 11.49 -8.36
N TYR A 39 -3.09 11.06 -7.59
CA TYR A 39 -2.41 11.88 -6.59
C TYR A 39 -1.15 12.54 -7.13
N LEU A 40 -0.21 11.76 -7.69
CA LEU A 40 1.07 12.31 -8.12
C LEU A 40 0.94 13.11 -9.43
N ALA A 41 0.02 12.73 -10.33
CA ALA A 41 -0.22 13.50 -11.55
C ALA A 41 -0.74 14.92 -11.26
N LYS A 42 -1.45 15.11 -10.13
CA LYS A 42 -1.90 16.43 -9.65
C LYS A 42 -0.79 17.25 -8.98
N GLY A 43 0.44 16.72 -8.89
CA GLY A 43 1.60 17.40 -8.31
C GLY A 43 1.65 17.40 -6.79
N TYR A 44 0.80 16.59 -6.13
CA TYR A 44 0.84 16.49 -4.68
C TYR A 44 2.10 15.77 -4.19
N THR A 45 2.72 16.31 -3.14
CA THR A 45 3.96 15.75 -2.55
C THR A 45 3.89 15.61 -1.03
N ILE A 46 2.78 16.00 -0.41
CA ILE A 46 2.66 16.12 1.04
C ILE A 46 2.14 14.82 1.62
N VAL A 47 2.98 14.17 2.42
CA VAL A 47 2.59 12.99 3.20
C VAL A 47 1.82 13.45 4.46
N PRO A 48 0.58 12.97 4.69
CA PRO A 48 -0.16 13.32 5.90
C PRO A 48 0.53 12.89 7.21
N PRO A 49 0.35 13.61 8.32
CA PRO A 49 0.81 13.16 9.62
C PRO A 49 0.10 11.88 10.09
N LYS A 50 0.87 10.84 10.41
CA LYS A 50 0.34 9.52 10.80
C LYS A 50 -0.61 9.55 12.01
N ALA A 51 -0.33 10.40 13.01
CA ALA A 51 -1.09 10.44 14.25
C ALA A 51 -2.58 10.80 14.04
N GLY A 52 -2.85 11.88 13.30
CA GLY A 52 -4.23 12.29 12.99
C GLY A 52 -4.85 11.54 11.81
N PHE A 53 -4.08 10.74 11.07
CA PHE A 53 -4.58 9.99 9.94
C PHE A 53 -5.36 8.74 10.36
N VAL A 54 -4.93 8.05 11.42
CA VAL A 54 -5.62 6.85 11.92
C VAL A 54 -7.07 7.15 12.29
N GLU A 55 -7.31 8.25 12.99
CA GLU A 55 -8.66 8.67 13.41
C GLU A 55 -9.50 9.12 12.21
N PHE A 56 -8.88 9.76 11.22
CA PHE A 56 -9.55 10.24 10.01
C PHE A 56 -10.07 9.10 9.10
N VAL A 57 -9.34 7.99 9.02
CA VAL A 57 -9.69 6.89 8.11
C VAL A 57 -10.96 6.18 8.56
N ASP A 58 -11.18 6.03 9.88
CA ASP A 58 -12.20 5.17 10.48
C ASP A 58 -12.33 3.84 9.71
N LEU A 59 -11.25 3.05 9.81
CA LEU A 59 -10.95 2.00 8.83
C LEU A 59 -12.05 0.95 8.71
N ASP A 60 -12.59 0.47 9.83
CA ASP A 60 -13.58 -0.61 9.82
C ASP A 60 -14.85 -0.14 9.11
N ASN A 61 -15.37 1.04 9.46
CA ASN A 61 -16.56 1.61 8.81
C ASN A 61 -16.32 1.91 7.32
N ALA A 62 -15.16 2.48 6.98
CA ALA A 62 -14.83 2.82 5.59
C ALA A 62 -14.67 1.57 4.70
N ILE A 63 -14.21 0.45 5.26
CA ILE A 63 -14.13 -0.83 4.55
C ILE A 63 -15.52 -1.38 4.29
N GLU A 64 -16.39 -1.43 5.31
CA GLU A 64 -17.76 -1.94 5.14
C GLU A 64 -18.52 -1.12 4.12
N GLU A 65 -18.49 0.21 4.23
CA GLU A 65 -19.16 1.12 3.29
C GLU A 65 -18.71 0.85 1.85
N ARG A 66 -17.39 0.68 1.63
CA ARG A 66 -16.86 0.36 0.31
C ARG A 66 -17.32 -1.00 -0.20
N ILE A 67 -17.30 -2.03 0.64
CA ILE A 67 -17.74 -3.38 0.27
C ILE A 67 -19.24 -3.34 -0.07
N GLU A 68 -20.07 -2.67 0.73
CA GLU A 68 -21.50 -2.49 0.47
C GLU A 68 -21.75 -1.80 -0.87
N MET A 69 -21.01 -0.73 -1.20
CA MET A 69 -21.08 -0.08 -2.51
C MET A 69 -20.74 -1.05 -3.66
N LEU A 70 -19.70 -1.88 -3.51
CA LEU A 70 -19.34 -2.88 -4.52
C LEU A 70 -20.42 -3.95 -4.68
N GLU A 71 -21.00 -4.43 -3.58
CA GLU A 71 -22.07 -5.44 -3.58
C GLU A 71 -23.40 -4.88 -4.12
N ALA A 72 -23.66 -3.59 -3.92
CA ALA A 72 -24.81 -2.88 -4.48
C ALA A 72 -24.66 -2.55 -5.98
N ASN A 73 -23.56 -2.94 -6.62
CA ASN A 73 -23.18 -2.57 -7.99
C ASN A 73 -22.97 -1.05 -8.19
N GLU A 74 -22.64 -0.32 -7.13
CA GLU A 74 -22.29 1.10 -7.17
C GLU A 74 -20.80 1.29 -7.51
N PHE A 75 -20.33 0.60 -8.57
CA PHE A 75 -18.92 0.54 -8.94
C PHE A 75 -18.29 1.90 -9.18
N GLN A 76 -19.03 2.86 -9.75
CA GLN A 76 -18.52 4.20 -9.98
C GLN A 76 -18.18 4.89 -8.65
N ALA A 77 -19.06 4.80 -7.64
CA ALA A 77 -18.82 5.40 -6.34
C ALA A 77 -17.65 4.73 -5.60
N ALA A 78 -17.53 3.40 -5.71
CA ALA A 78 -16.48 2.65 -5.05
C ALA A 78 -15.09 2.81 -5.73
N LEU A 79 -15.03 2.66 -7.05
CA LEU A 79 -13.75 2.57 -7.79
C LEU A 79 -13.26 3.91 -8.32
N ASP A 80 -14.18 4.79 -8.71
CA ASP A 80 -13.86 6.10 -9.28
C ASP A 80 -14.75 7.22 -8.71
N PRO A 81 -14.65 7.47 -7.38
CA PRO A 81 -15.40 8.53 -6.71
C PRO A 81 -15.02 9.90 -7.28
N ASP A 82 -15.90 10.88 -7.14
CA ASP A 82 -15.56 12.27 -7.47
C ASP A 82 -14.43 12.78 -6.55
N LYS A 83 -13.29 13.12 -7.17
CA LYS A 83 -12.05 13.56 -6.50
C LYS A 83 -11.80 15.06 -6.65
N THR A 84 -12.82 15.84 -7.01
CA THR A 84 -12.69 17.28 -7.29
C THR A 84 -12.17 18.06 -6.09
N GLU A 85 -12.66 17.74 -4.88
CA GLU A 85 -12.30 18.44 -3.63
C GLU A 85 -11.31 17.66 -2.75
N TRP A 86 -10.74 16.58 -3.25
CA TRP A 86 -9.88 15.71 -2.46
C TRP A 86 -8.58 16.39 -2.04
N THR A 87 -8.23 16.20 -0.77
CA THR A 87 -6.93 16.55 -0.20
C THR A 87 -5.95 15.38 -0.31
N ALA A 88 -4.69 15.62 0.04
CA ALA A 88 -3.70 14.55 0.13
C ALA A 88 -4.12 13.43 1.11
N LYS A 89 -4.85 13.76 2.18
CA LYS A 89 -5.34 12.75 3.12
C LYS A 89 -6.38 11.84 2.47
N ASP A 90 -7.23 12.36 1.61
CA ASP A 90 -8.28 11.59 0.94
C ASP A 90 -7.68 10.56 -0.02
N HIS A 91 -6.68 10.94 -0.81
CA HIS A 91 -5.98 9.99 -1.68
C HIS A 91 -5.25 8.89 -0.88
N TYR A 92 -4.61 9.24 0.24
CA TYR A 92 -4.00 8.24 1.13
C TYR A 92 -5.05 7.33 1.74
N LYS A 93 -6.20 7.86 2.17
CA LYS A 93 -7.32 7.06 2.70
C LYS A 93 -7.81 6.11 1.63
N GLN A 94 -8.03 6.58 0.41
CA GLN A 94 -8.50 5.77 -0.70
C GLN A 94 -7.58 4.58 -0.96
N PHE A 95 -6.26 4.78 -1.01
CA PHE A 95 -5.32 3.67 -1.17
C PHE A 95 -5.45 2.64 -0.05
N VAL A 96 -5.42 3.10 1.22
CA VAL A 96 -5.50 2.20 2.38
C VAL A 96 -6.82 1.44 2.40
N VAL A 97 -7.94 2.12 2.22
CA VAL A 97 -9.28 1.52 2.26
C VAL A 97 -9.46 0.57 1.08
N SER A 98 -8.99 0.90 -0.13
CA SER A 98 -9.12 0.03 -1.31
C SER A 98 -8.37 -1.29 -1.12
N VAL A 99 -7.10 -1.22 -0.74
CA VAL A 99 -6.27 -2.42 -0.53
C VAL A 99 -6.88 -3.33 0.54
N VAL A 100 -7.34 -2.76 1.65
CA VAL A 100 -7.85 -3.56 2.78
C VAL A 100 -9.26 -4.07 2.47
N ALA A 101 -10.13 -3.29 1.84
CA ALA A 101 -11.47 -3.73 1.49
C ALA A 101 -11.44 -4.87 0.47
N ASP A 102 -10.59 -4.79 -0.54
CA ASP A 102 -10.46 -5.86 -1.53
C ASP A 102 -9.90 -7.14 -0.86
N ASP A 103 -8.91 -7.03 0.03
CA ASP A 103 -8.38 -8.18 0.81
C ASP A 103 -9.46 -8.78 1.72
N VAL A 104 -10.27 -7.96 2.40
CA VAL A 104 -11.39 -8.40 3.24
C VAL A 104 -12.48 -9.06 2.42
N TRP A 105 -12.83 -8.50 1.26
CA TRP A 105 -13.83 -9.07 0.37
C TRP A 105 -13.37 -10.43 -0.18
N LEU A 106 -12.10 -10.55 -0.58
CA LEU A 106 -11.50 -11.84 -0.97
C LEU A 106 -11.60 -12.87 0.17
N ALA A 107 -11.26 -12.48 1.40
CA ALA A 107 -11.36 -13.36 2.58
C ALA A 107 -12.80 -13.82 2.85
N ARG A 108 -13.79 -12.91 2.78
CA ARG A 108 -15.22 -13.21 2.96
C ARG A 108 -15.73 -14.23 1.95
N ASN A 109 -15.18 -14.20 0.74
CA ASN A 109 -15.51 -15.13 -0.34
C ASN A 109 -14.63 -16.39 -0.36
N GLY A 110 -13.85 -16.64 0.70
CA GLY A 110 -13.07 -17.86 0.88
C GLY A 110 -11.83 -17.96 -0.02
N ILE A 111 -11.33 -16.83 -0.53
CA ILE A 111 -10.16 -16.79 -1.39
C ILE A 111 -8.90 -16.68 -0.54
N GLU A 112 -8.00 -17.66 -0.67
CA GLU A 112 -6.79 -17.81 0.15
C GLU A 112 -5.69 -16.75 -0.12
N THR A 113 -5.87 -15.89 -1.13
CA THR A 113 -4.92 -14.81 -1.45
C THR A 113 -4.99 -13.62 -0.49
N ALA A 114 -6.03 -13.52 0.36
CA ALA A 114 -6.22 -12.44 1.31
C ALA A 114 -5.17 -12.44 2.44
N GLN A 115 -4.04 -11.74 2.24
CA GLN A 115 -2.90 -11.81 3.17
C GLN A 115 -3.05 -10.93 4.40
N ILE A 116 -3.77 -9.81 4.34
CA ILE A 116 -3.88 -8.89 5.49
C ILE A 116 -4.80 -9.49 6.54
N CYS A 117 -5.93 -10.07 6.13
CA CYS A 117 -6.94 -10.62 7.04
C CYS A 117 -6.38 -11.71 7.98
N PHE A 118 -5.43 -12.52 7.51
CA PHE A 118 -4.82 -13.58 8.33
C PHE A 118 -3.76 -13.10 9.33
N ARG A 119 -3.48 -11.78 9.41
CA ARG A 119 -2.42 -11.25 10.28
C ARG A 119 -2.88 -10.72 11.63
N GLU A 120 -4.18 -10.73 11.90
CA GLU A 120 -4.78 -10.33 13.18
C GLU A 120 -4.33 -8.92 13.64
N TRP A 121 -4.16 -8.00 12.69
CA TRP A 121 -3.82 -6.61 13.01
C TRP A 121 -5.05 -5.84 13.46
N THR A 122 -4.86 -5.00 14.48
CA THR A 122 -5.85 -3.95 14.81
C THR A 122 -5.96 -2.93 13.66
N ALA A 123 -7.12 -2.27 13.53
CA ALA A 123 -7.33 -1.20 12.54
C ALA A 123 -6.20 -0.16 12.51
N LYS A 124 -5.79 0.32 13.70
CA LYS A 124 -4.65 1.24 13.86
C LYS A 124 -3.34 0.68 13.30
N GLN A 125 -3.03 -0.58 13.58
CA GLN A 125 -1.82 -1.22 13.05
C GLN A 125 -1.89 -1.37 11.53
N THR A 126 -3.06 -1.76 11.00
CA THR A 126 -3.29 -1.89 9.56
C THR A 126 -3.06 -0.56 8.85
N VAL A 127 -3.69 0.53 9.31
CA VAL A 127 -3.48 1.87 8.75
C VAL A 127 -2.00 2.24 8.75
N ILE A 128 -1.31 2.09 9.89
CA ILE A 128 0.12 2.44 9.99
C ILE A 128 0.99 1.62 9.04
N ARG A 129 0.67 0.33 8.87
CA ARG A 129 1.42 -0.57 7.98
C ARG A 129 1.17 -0.25 6.51
N MET A 130 -0.07 -0.03 6.11
CA MET A 130 -0.41 0.39 4.73
C MET A 130 0.21 1.74 4.40
N PHE A 131 0.23 2.66 5.37
CA PHE A 131 0.89 3.96 5.20
C PHE A 131 2.39 3.80 4.91
N LYS A 132 3.08 2.93 5.67
CA LYS A 132 4.51 2.63 5.45
C LYS A 132 4.77 1.96 4.11
N LEU A 133 3.86 1.08 3.69
CA LEU A 133 3.94 0.44 2.38
C LEU A 133 3.82 1.48 1.27
N LEU A 134 2.81 2.35 1.33
CA LEU A 134 2.62 3.40 0.34
C LEU A 134 3.83 4.34 0.28
N GLU A 135 4.41 4.72 1.43
CA GLU A 135 5.66 5.48 1.47
C GLU A 135 6.82 4.76 0.76
N PHE A 136 6.95 3.44 0.97
CA PHE A 136 7.94 2.61 0.28
C PHE A 136 7.69 2.56 -1.23
N LEU A 137 6.46 2.29 -1.66
CA LEU A 137 6.09 2.22 -3.08
C LEU A 137 6.31 3.55 -3.81
N ILE A 138 5.93 4.69 -3.19
CA ILE A 138 6.21 6.02 -3.75
C ILE A 138 7.72 6.23 -3.91
N HIS A 139 8.52 5.80 -2.93
CA HIS A 139 9.98 5.93 -3.00
C HIS A 139 10.59 5.10 -4.12
N GLU A 140 10.19 3.83 -4.24
CA GLU A 140 10.62 2.94 -5.33
C GLU A 140 10.19 3.50 -6.70
N TRP A 141 8.94 3.98 -6.82
CA TRP A 141 8.45 4.59 -8.06
C TRP A 141 9.27 5.84 -8.46
N LYS A 142 9.52 6.76 -7.52
CA LYS A 142 10.29 7.99 -7.79
C LYS A 142 11.75 7.73 -8.13
N SER A 143 12.35 6.71 -7.51
CA SER A 143 13.77 6.38 -7.71
C SER A 143 14.00 5.49 -8.94
N GLY A 144 12.92 5.09 -9.63
CA GLY A 144 12.91 4.05 -10.64
C GLY A 144 13.10 2.66 -10.03
N PRO A 145 12.89 1.57 -10.81
CA PRO A 145 13.48 0.28 -10.46
C PRO A 145 14.98 0.54 -10.39
N GLY A 146 15.50 0.67 -9.17
CA GLY A 146 16.87 1.08 -8.95
C GLY A 146 17.78 0.31 -9.89
N VAL A 147 18.53 1.05 -10.72
CA VAL A 147 19.73 0.51 -11.36
C VAL A 147 20.41 -0.31 -10.28
N ASN A 148 20.66 -1.60 -10.54
CA ASN A 148 21.52 -2.40 -9.66
C ASN A 148 22.72 -1.50 -9.35
N GLU A 149 22.82 -0.98 -8.12
CA GLU A 149 24.15 -0.67 -7.62
C GLU A 149 24.78 -2.05 -7.52
N ASP A 150 25.47 -2.39 -8.61
CA ASP A 150 26.05 -3.68 -8.87
C ASP A 150 26.68 -4.18 -7.58
N GLU A 151 26.45 -5.45 -7.23
CA GLU A 151 27.19 -6.11 -6.16
C GLU A 151 28.71 -5.88 -6.32
N GLU A 152 29.16 -5.58 -7.55
CA GLU A 152 30.49 -5.12 -7.93
C GLU A 152 30.92 -3.78 -7.28
N ALA A 153 30.05 -2.79 -7.13
CA ALA A 153 30.36 -1.50 -6.46
C ALA A 153 30.45 -1.65 -4.93
N ILE A 154 29.68 -2.56 -4.35
CA ILE A 154 29.76 -2.93 -2.92
C ILE A 154 31.01 -3.77 -2.68
N ALA A 155 31.32 -4.73 -3.57
CA ALA A 155 32.54 -5.52 -3.53
C ALA A 155 33.79 -4.65 -3.71
N LEU A 156 33.78 -3.65 -4.60
CA LEU A 156 34.89 -2.69 -4.75
C LEU A 156 35.09 -1.85 -3.49
N LYS A 157 34.01 -1.37 -2.87
CA LYS A 157 34.10 -0.61 -1.59
C LYS A 157 34.63 -1.47 -0.45
N MET A 158 34.31 -2.77 -0.42
CA MET A 158 34.85 -3.69 0.58
C MET A 158 36.31 -4.09 0.29
N ALA A 159 36.68 -4.29 -0.97
CA ALA A 159 38.07 -4.57 -1.37
C ALA A 159 39.01 -3.36 -1.21
N SER A 160 38.49 -2.14 -1.34
CA SER A 160 39.27 -0.89 -1.11
C SER A 160 39.50 -0.57 0.38
N ARG A 161 38.92 -1.35 1.29
CA ARG A 161 39.07 -1.20 2.75
C ARG A 161 39.88 -2.32 3.40
N SER A 162 40.46 -3.22 2.60
CA SER A 162 41.42 -4.25 3.01
C SER A 162 42.83 -3.90 2.57
#